data_AF-A0A3P6V4T5-F1
#
_entry.id   AF-A0A3P6V4T5-F1
#
_cell.length_a   1.000
_cell.length_b   1.000
_cell.length_c   1.000
_cell.angle_alpha   90.00
_cell.angle_beta   90.00
_cell.angle_gamma   90.00
#
_symmetry.space_group_name_H-M   'P 1'
#
loop_
_entity.id
_entity.type
_entity.pdbx_description
1 polymer ?
#
loop_
_entity_poly.entity_id
_entity_poly.type
_entity_poly.pdbx_seq_one_letter_code
_entity_poly.pdbx_strand_id
1 'polypeptide(L)'
;MGLGGTFANAIRKALNSVVPKKLWPKIKKRLRFAFNQRGIRLPVVCGVEFEKPSLSYIDHAMVIDTDFSYDLPRFIRKFKVYINAEIARERKKEQMEVEEDY
;
A
#
# COMPACT_ATOMS: atom_id res chain seq x y z
N MET A 1 17.52 44.96 -19.55
CA MET A 1 18.24 43.67 -19.41
C MET A 1 17.88 43.06 -18.07
N GLY A 2 17.19 41.91 -18.09
CA GLY A 2 16.46 41.39 -16.94
C GLY A 2 17.35 40.81 -15.84
N LEU A 3 17.21 41.36 -14.63
CA LEU A 3 17.75 40.83 -13.37
C LEU A 3 17.30 39.40 -13.05
N GLY A 4 16.25 38.89 -13.72
CA GLY A 4 15.77 37.52 -13.56
C GLY A 4 16.68 36.43 -14.15
N GLY A 5 17.51 36.75 -15.15
CA GLY A 5 18.28 35.72 -15.88
C GLY A 5 19.57 35.28 -15.18
N THR A 6 20.34 36.22 -14.62
CA THR A 6 21.67 35.94 -14.04
C THR A 6 21.57 35.35 -12.64
N PHE A 7 20.65 35.86 -11.81
CA PHE A 7 20.44 35.38 -10.44
C PHE A 7 19.81 33.98 -10.42
N ALA A 8 18.84 33.71 -11.30
CA ALA A 8 18.25 32.38 -11.45
C ALA A 8 19.28 31.33 -11.87
N ASN A 9 20.22 31.68 -12.77
CA ASN A 9 21.28 30.77 -13.19
C ASN A 9 22.28 30.48 -12.06
N ALA A 10 22.59 31.45 -11.20
CA ALA A 10 23.44 31.25 -10.02
C ALA A 10 22.77 30.31 -8.99
N ILE A 11 21.49 30.53 -8.70
CA ILE A 11 20.70 29.67 -7.80
C ILE A 11 20.60 28.25 -8.37
N ARG A 12 20.36 28.12 -9.67
CA ARG A 12 20.26 26.81 -10.34
C ARG A 12 21.58 26.03 -10.28
N LYS A 13 22.72 26.71 -10.46
CA LYS A 13 24.07 26.12 -10.27
C LYS A 13 24.30 25.69 -8.82
N ALA A 14 23.91 26.51 -7.85
CA ALA A 14 24.05 26.19 -6.43
C ALA A 14 23.20 24.97 -6.06
N LEU A 15 21.93 24.93 -6.48
CA LEU A 15 21.03 23.81 -6.26
C LEU A 15 21.54 22.53 -6.93
N ASN A 16 21.98 22.60 -8.20
CA ASN A 16 22.54 21.45 -8.91
C ASN A 16 23.83 20.91 -8.28
N SER A 17 24.56 21.71 -7.50
CA SER A 17 25.75 21.25 -6.75
C SER A 17 25.38 20.69 -5.37
N VAL A 18 24.44 21.34 -4.67
CA VAL A 18 24.05 20.99 -3.29
C VAL A 18 23.14 19.77 -3.25
N VAL A 19 22.21 19.63 -4.20
CA VAL A 19 21.25 18.53 -4.27
C VAL A 19 21.96 17.17 -4.35
N PRO A 20 22.85 16.89 -5.32
CA PRO A 20 23.51 15.59 -5.41
C PRO A 20 24.52 15.34 -4.28
N LYS A 21 25.22 16.38 -3.81
CA LYS A 21 26.30 16.22 -2.80
C LYS A 21 25.81 16.15 -1.36
N LYS A 22 24.74 16.86 -0.99
CA LYS A 22 24.28 16.95 0.41
C LYS A 22 22.85 16.45 0.62
N LEU A 23 21.94 16.73 -0.31
CA LEU A 23 20.52 16.41 -0.12
C LEU A 23 20.23 14.94 -0.44
N TRP A 24 20.70 14.46 -1.59
CA TRP A 24 20.52 13.09 -2.07
C TRP A 24 21.05 12.01 -1.11
N PRO A 25 22.27 12.11 -0.55
CA PRO A 25 22.75 11.12 0.43
C PRO A 25 21.94 11.13 1.73
N LYS A 26 21.45 12.30 2.20
CA LYS A 26 20.58 12.38 3.37
C LYS A 26 19.22 11.71 3.11
N ILE A 27 18.64 11.94 1.93
CA ILE A 27 17.38 11.32 1.50
C ILE A 27 17.57 9.80 1.37
N LYS A 28 18.62 9.34 0.66
CA LYS A 28 18.95 7.92 0.54
C LYS A 28 19.16 7.25 1.90
N LYS A 29 19.83 7.91 2.84
CA LYS A 29 20.04 7.38 4.21
C LYS A 29 18.71 7.25 4.97
N ARG A 30 17.81 8.23 4.85
CA ARG A 30 16.47 8.17 5.45
C ARG A 30 15.58 7.10 4.80
N LEU A 31 15.62 6.97 3.49
CA LEU A 31 14.93 5.92 2.75
C LEU A 31 15.44 4.54 3.13
N ARG A 32 16.76 4.33 3.13
CA ARG A 32 17.37 3.08 3.57
C ARG A 32 17.05 2.75 5.02
N PHE A 33 17.04 3.75 5.90
CA PHE A 33 16.66 3.57 7.31
C PHE A 33 15.18 3.21 7.45
N ALA A 34 14.28 3.86 6.72
CA ALA A 34 12.87 3.53 6.71
C ALA A 34 12.64 2.09 6.19
N PHE A 35 13.30 1.71 5.11
CA PHE A 35 13.25 0.36 4.55
C PHE A 35 13.84 -0.69 5.53
N ASN A 36 15.03 -0.45 6.10
CA ASN A 36 15.71 -1.44 6.94
C ASN A 36 15.18 -1.53 8.37
N GLN A 37 14.80 -0.42 9.01
CA GLN A 37 14.33 -0.43 10.41
C GLN A 37 12.82 -0.63 10.54
N ARG A 38 12.01 -0.14 9.60
CA ARG A 38 10.55 -0.31 9.66
C ARG A 38 10.06 -1.47 8.81
N GLY A 39 10.90 -2.00 7.92
CA GLY A 39 10.46 -2.85 6.82
C GLY A 39 9.62 -2.06 5.82
N ILE A 40 9.51 -2.53 4.58
CA ILE A 40 8.37 -2.12 3.74
C ILE A 40 7.16 -2.87 4.31
N ARG A 41 6.49 -2.30 5.31
CA ARG A 41 5.18 -2.82 5.70
C ARG A 41 4.21 -2.44 4.59
N LEU A 42 4.01 -3.34 3.65
CA LEU A 42 2.93 -3.26 2.68
C LEU A 42 1.59 -3.23 3.45
N PRO A 43 0.58 -2.50 2.95
CA PRO A 43 -0.70 -2.42 3.64
C PRO A 43 -1.32 -3.82 3.80
N VAL A 44 -1.83 -4.10 4.99
CA VAL A 44 -2.58 -5.34 5.27
C VAL A 44 -3.91 -5.25 4.52
N VAL A 45 -4.09 -6.05 3.48
CA VAL A 45 -5.33 -6.09 2.70
C VAL A 45 -6.11 -7.33 3.12
N CYS A 46 -7.32 -7.14 3.65
CA CYS A 46 -8.28 -8.23 3.90
C CYS A 46 -7.75 -9.39 4.77
N GLY A 47 -6.78 -9.16 5.67
CA GLY A 47 -6.18 -10.21 6.52
C GLY A 47 -5.02 -10.96 5.87
N VAL A 48 -4.52 -10.48 4.73
CA VAL A 48 -3.26 -10.89 4.11
C VAL A 48 -2.14 -10.02 4.69
N GLU A 49 -1.17 -10.66 5.32
CA GLU A 49 0.06 -10.04 5.81
C GLU A 49 1.19 -10.37 4.83
N PHE A 50 1.84 -9.34 4.29
CA PHE A 50 2.97 -9.51 3.38
C PHE A 50 4.27 -9.64 4.16
N GLU A 51 5.00 -10.71 3.91
CA GLU A 51 6.27 -11.03 4.56
C GLU A 51 7.44 -10.93 3.58
N LYS A 52 8.59 -10.51 4.10
CA LYS A 52 9.89 -10.48 3.39
C LYS A 52 9.81 -9.88 1.97
N PRO A 53 9.29 -8.64 1.80
CA PRO A 53 9.26 -8.01 0.50
C PRO A 53 10.69 -7.77 -0.01
N SER A 54 10.94 -8.20 -1.23
CA SER A 54 12.17 -7.96 -1.99
C SER A 54 11.84 -7.19 -3.27
N LEU A 55 12.79 -6.37 -3.70
CA LEU A 55 12.60 -5.43 -4.80
C LEU A 55 13.71 -5.62 -5.81
N SER A 56 13.34 -6.05 -7.01
CA SER A 56 14.27 -6.16 -8.14
C SER A 56 13.90 -5.13 -9.21
N TYR A 57 14.92 -4.46 -9.73
CA TYR A 57 14.77 -3.50 -10.82
C TYR A 57 15.24 -4.18 -12.10
N ILE A 58 14.33 -4.26 -13.07
CA ILE A 58 14.60 -4.72 -14.43
C ILE A 58 14.38 -3.55 -15.39
N ASP A 59 14.82 -3.68 -16.64
CA ASP A 59 14.75 -2.57 -17.57
C ASP A 59 13.29 -2.12 -17.75
N HIS A 60 13.03 -0.84 -17.43
CA HIS A 60 11.70 -0.21 -17.39
C HIS A 60 10.63 -0.80 -16.46
N ALA A 61 10.96 -1.71 -15.53
CA ALA A 61 10.01 -2.25 -14.58
C ALA A 61 10.59 -2.49 -13.18
N MET A 62 9.70 -2.44 -12.18
CA MET A 62 10.00 -2.73 -10.79
C MET A 62 9.23 -3.98 -10.39
N VAL A 63 9.94 -5.04 -10.05
CA VAL A 63 9.38 -6.31 -9.60
C VAL A 63 9.43 -6.34 -8.08
N ILE A 64 8.27 -6.52 -7.47
CA ILE A 64 8.11 -6.66 -6.02
C ILE A 64 7.78 -8.13 -5.75
N ASP A 65 8.75 -8.88 -5.23
CA ASP A 65 8.53 -10.25 -4.78
C ASP A 65 8.27 -10.23 -3.29
N THR A 66 7.16 -10.79 -2.84
CA THR A 66 6.79 -10.84 -1.43
C THR A 66 6.13 -12.17 -1.13
N ASP A 67 6.51 -12.77 0.00
CA ASP A 67 5.73 -13.86 0.57
C ASP A 67 4.47 -13.27 1.22
N PHE A 68 3.43 -14.09 1.41
CA PHE A 68 2.24 -13.66 2.12
C PHE A 68 1.75 -14.74 3.09
N SER A 69 1.27 -14.26 4.23
CA SER A 69 0.63 -15.03 5.28
C SER A 69 -0.85 -14.63 5.33
N TYR A 70 -1.72 -15.61 5.48
CA TYR A 70 -3.17 -15.38 5.53
C TYR A 70 -3.78 -15.79 6.86
N ASP A 71 -4.51 -14.88 7.49
CA ASP A 71 -5.26 -15.17 8.71
C ASP A 71 -6.55 -15.96 8.39
N LEU A 72 -6.34 -17.26 8.18
CA LEU A 72 -7.40 -18.22 7.86
C LEU A 72 -8.46 -18.32 8.98
N PRO A 73 -8.13 -18.36 10.28
CA PRO A 73 -9.13 -18.37 11.35
C PRO A 73 -10.07 -17.17 11.29
N ARG A 74 -9.54 -15.96 11.05
CA ARG A 74 -10.34 -14.75 10.96
C ARG A 74 -11.22 -14.74 9.72
N PHE A 75 -10.73 -15.26 8.60
CA PHE A 75 -11.53 -15.46 7.39
C PHE A 75 -12.71 -16.38 7.66
N ILE A 76 -12.45 -17.57 8.20
CA ILE A 76 -13.50 -18.56 8.49
C ILE A 76 -14.57 -17.97 9.41
N ARG A 77 -14.18 -17.21 10.43
CA ARG A 77 -15.13 -16.55 11.34
C ARG A 77 -16.03 -15.56 10.60
N LYS A 78 -15.46 -14.68 9.77
CA LYS A 78 -16.26 -13.72 8.98
C LYS A 78 -17.14 -14.43 7.95
N PHE A 79 -16.62 -15.47 7.31
CA PHE A 79 -17.35 -16.26 6.34
C PHE A 79 -18.58 -16.92 6.97
N LYS A 80 -18.43 -17.56 8.14
CA LYS A 80 -19.56 -18.16 8.87
C LYS A 80 -20.63 -17.12 9.25
N VAL A 81 -20.22 -15.95 9.73
CA VAL A 81 -21.15 -14.86 10.05
C VAL A 81 -21.91 -14.40 8.81
N TYR A 82 -21.22 -14.25 7.69
CA TYR A 82 -21.83 -13.87 6.42
C TYR A 82 -22.85 -14.90 5.94
N ILE A 83 -22.49 -16.18 5.91
CA ILE A 83 -23.40 -17.27 5.51
C ILE A 83 -24.63 -17.32 6.41
N ASN A 84 -24.46 -17.22 7.73
CA ASN A 84 -25.60 -17.22 8.64
C ASN A 84 -26.53 -16.03 8.42
N ALA A 85 -25.97 -14.85 8.12
CA ALA A 85 -26.77 -13.66 7.79
C ALA A 85 -27.53 -13.83 6.46
N GLU A 86 -26.92 -14.48 5.48
CA GLU A 86 -27.55 -14.74 4.18
C GLU A 86 -28.69 -15.76 4.30
N ILE A 87 -28.47 -16.87 5.02
CA ILE A 87 -29.52 -17.86 5.33
C ILE A 87 -30.69 -17.19 6.08
N ALA A 88 -30.40 -16.27 7.01
CA ALA A 88 -31.46 -15.56 7.74
C ALA A 88 -32.25 -14.60 6.83
N ARG A 89 -31.62 -14.02 5.80
CA ARG A 89 -32.31 -13.18 4.81
C ARG A 89 -33.20 -14.02 3.90
N GLU A 90 -32.72 -15.18 3.44
CA GLU A 90 -33.51 -16.09 2.63
C GLU A 90 -34.75 -16.57 3.39
N ARG A 91 -34.59 -17.05 4.63
CA ARG A 91 -35.73 -17.47 5.46
C ARG A 91 -36.75 -16.36 5.71
N LYS A 92 -36.28 -15.11 5.87
CA LYS A 92 -37.19 -13.96 6.01
C LYS A 92 -37.97 -13.66 4.73
N LYS A 93 -37.36 -13.86 3.56
CA LYS A 93 -38.05 -13.72 2.27
C LYS A 93 -39.13 -14.79 2.13
N GLU A 94 -38.80 -16.04 2.41
CA GLU A 94 -39.74 -17.17 2.37
C GLU A 94 -40.94 -16.93 3.33
N GLN A 95 -40.70 -16.39 4.53
CA GLN A 95 -41.78 -16.08 5.48
C GLN A 95 -42.70 -14.93 5.01
N MET A 96 -42.16 -13.90 4.35
CA MET A 96 -42.97 -12.80 3.81
C MET A 96 -43.80 -13.25 2.60
N GLU A 97 -43.25 -14.11 1.74
CA GLU A 97 -43.99 -14.68 0.61
C GLU A 97 -45.17 -15.55 1.10
N VAL A 98 -45.00 -16.29 2.20
CA VAL A 98 -46.09 -17.09 2.80
C VAL A 98 -47.15 -16.22 3.50
N GLU A 99 -46.79 -15.07 4.08
CA GLU A 99 -47.76 -14.15 4.70
C GLU A 99 -48.56 -13.33 3.68
N GLU A 100 -48.03 -13.05 2.49
CA GLU A 100 -48.75 -12.32 1.42
C GLU A 100 -49.76 -13.20 0.66
N ASP A 101 -49.63 -14.54 0.74
CA ASP A 101 -50.54 -15.50 0.11
C ASP A 101 -51.81 -15.82 0.95
N TYR A 102 -52.00 -15.17 2.11
CA TYR A 102 -53.22 -15.24 2.95
C TYR A 102 -53.98 -13.91 3.00
#